data_AF-A0A958X461-F1
#
_entry.id   AF-A0A958X461-F1
#
_cell.length_a   1.000
_cell.length_b   1.000
_cell.length_c   1.000
_cell.angle_alpha   90.00
_cell.angle_beta   90.00
_cell.angle_gamma   90.00
#
_symmetry.space_group_name_H-M   'P 1'
#
loop_
_entity.id
_entity.type
_entity.pdbx_description
1 polymer ?
#
loop_
_entity_poly.entity_id
_entity_poly.type
_entity_poly.pdbx_seq_one_letter_code
_entity_poly.pdbx_strand_id
1 'polypeptide(L)'
;MTFSCTKKVLDRIGKYHPIDETRQETGFYNWYVDQINLERKNYFLFTNSETLFSFFIYAGTKLELADIEDLFKQKLAEQIIREISSAPELIEKALGPQSGCTFHKTNSRSVLGSMNELKYLIWAHLEREELEYKYDFINHALNKCPMSALKYEYPQDVMREKLVT
;
A
#
# COMPACT_ATOMS: atom_id res chain seq x y z
N MET A 1 9.62 -1.52 9.02
CA MET A 1 8.14 -1.44 8.86
C MET A 1 7.52 -2.82 8.98
N THR A 2 6.20 -2.94 9.13
CA THR A 2 5.51 -4.25 9.23
C THR A 2 4.54 -4.43 8.07
N PHE A 3 4.67 -5.52 7.32
CA PHE A 3 3.78 -5.88 6.22
C PHE A 3 2.81 -7.00 6.63
N SER A 4 1.53 -6.66 6.73
CA SER A 4 0.42 -7.58 6.97
C SER A 4 -0.09 -8.14 5.63
N CYS A 5 0.44 -9.29 5.23
CA CYS A 5 0.24 -9.86 3.91
C CYS A 5 -0.90 -10.89 3.88
N THR A 6 -1.69 -10.88 2.81
CA THR A 6 -2.64 -11.97 2.54
C THR A 6 -1.89 -13.26 2.23
N LYS A 7 -2.57 -14.41 2.36
CA LYS A 7 -1.97 -15.72 2.03
C LYS A 7 -1.37 -15.75 0.62
N LYS A 8 -2.06 -15.15 -0.36
CA LYS A 8 -1.59 -15.09 -1.76
C LYS A 8 -0.25 -14.36 -1.89
N VAL A 9 -0.06 -13.28 -1.12
CA VAL A 9 1.21 -12.54 -1.07
C VAL A 9 2.28 -13.36 -0.35
N LEU A 10 1.95 -13.94 0.82
CA LEU A 10 2.88 -14.77 1.60
C LEU A 10 3.43 -15.96 0.80
N ASP A 11 2.57 -16.67 0.06
CA ASP A 11 2.96 -17.82 -0.77
C ASP A 11 3.97 -17.43 -1.88
N ARG A 12 4.01 -16.15 -2.27
CA ARG A 12 4.94 -15.62 -3.28
C ARG A 12 6.19 -15.03 -2.66
N ILE A 13 6.04 -14.22 -1.61
CA ILE A 13 7.13 -13.46 -1.00
C ILE A 13 7.99 -14.31 -0.06
N GLY A 14 7.41 -15.34 0.56
CA GLY A 14 8.10 -16.27 1.48
C GLY A 14 9.24 -17.06 0.86
N LYS A 15 9.40 -16.99 -0.47
CA LYS A 15 10.53 -17.57 -1.20
C LYS A 15 11.79 -16.70 -1.17
N TYR A 16 11.63 -15.42 -0.84
CA TYR A 16 12.68 -14.40 -0.88
C TYR A 16 12.88 -13.74 0.48
N HIS A 17 11.82 -13.66 1.28
CA HIS A 17 11.81 -12.99 2.57
C HIS A 17 11.31 -13.93 3.68
N PRO A 18 11.91 -13.88 4.88
CA PRO A 18 11.40 -14.65 6.01
C PRO A 18 10.02 -14.17 6.42
N ILE A 19 9.13 -15.12 6.75
CA ILE A 19 7.80 -14.84 7.27
C ILE A 19 7.84 -15.01 8.78
N ASP A 20 7.37 -14.00 9.50
CA ASP A 20 7.21 -14.02 10.94
C ASP A 20 5.75 -14.35 11.29
N GLU A 21 5.57 -15.45 12.04
CA GLU A 21 4.26 -15.96 12.43
C GLU A 21 3.68 -15.27 13.67
N THR A 22 4.44 -14.39 14.32
CA THR A 22 3.97 -13.61 15.46
C THR A 22 2.82 -12.69 15.04
N ARG A 23 1.84 -12.58 15.93
CA ARG A 23 0.75 -11.64 15.75
C ARG A 23 1.24 -10.24 16.10
N GLN A 24 1.30 -9.37 15.10
CA GLN A 24 1.58 -7.96 15.30
C GLN A 24 0.31 -7.18 15.64
N GLU A 25 0.45 -6.00 16.21
CA GLU A 25 -0.65 -5.03 16.31
C GLU A 25 -0.67 -4.13 15.07
N THR A 26 -1.82 -3.56 14.75
CA THR A 26 -1.92 -2.55 13.69
C THR A 26 -1.41 -1.21 14.21
N GLY A 27 -0.82 -0.41 13.33
CA GLY A 27 -0.31 0.91 13.67
C GLY A 27 0.17 1.67 12.44
N PHE A 28 0.64 2.90 12.62
CA PHE A 28 1.03 3.78 11.52
C PHE A 28 2.07 3.17 10.56
N TYR A 29 3.03 2.40 11.07
CA TYR A 29 4.04 1.72 10.24
C TYR A 29 3.64 0.31 9.78
N ASN A 30 2.38 -0.08 10.00
CA ASN A 30 1.81 -1.32 9.50
C ASN A 30 1.10 -1.08 8.16
N TRP A 31 1.50 -1.85 7.15
CA TRP A 31 0.93 -1.81 5.81
C TRP A 31 0.34 -3.16 5.46
N TYR A 32 -0.90 -3.16 4.98
CA TYR A 32 -1.55 -4.33 4.45
C TYR A 32 -1.15 -4.53 3.00
N VAL A 33 -0.87 -5.78 2.64
CA VAL A 33 -0.43 -6.13 1.29
C VAL A 33 -1.31 -7.24 0.74
N ASP A 34 -1.95 -6.97 -0.38
CA ASP A 34 -2.69 -7.97 -1.14
C ASP A 34 -2.27 -7.98 -2.61
N GLN A 35 -2.46 -9.11 -3.26
CA GLN A 35 -2.20 -9.25 -4.69
C GLN A 35 -3.43 -8.83 -5.50
N ILE A 36 -3.17 -8.01 -6.51
CA ILE A 36 -4.11 -7.71 -7.59
C ILE A 36 -3.51 -8.13 -8.94
N ASN A 37 -4.36 -8.52 -9.88
CA ASN A 37 -3.94 -8.81 -11.24
C ASN A 37 -4.52 -7.73 -12.14
N LEU A 38 -3.67 -6.96 -12.81
CA LEU A 38 -4.09 -5.92 -13.75
C LEU A 38 -3.52 -6.28 -15.10
N GLU A 39 -4.37 -6.42 -16.11
CA GLU A 39 -3.95 -6.70 -17.50
C GLU A 39 -2.99 -7.90 -17.60
N ARG A 40 -3.32 -9.00 -16.92
CA ARG A 40 -2.54 -10.26 -16.83
C ARG A 40 -1.19 -10.13 -16.11
N LYS A 41 -0.89 -8.98 -15.51
CA LYS A 41 0.31 -8.74 -14.69
C LYS A 41 -0.06 -8.70 -13.22
N ASN A 42 0.83 -9.20 -12.36
CA ASN A 42 0.60 -9.18 -10.92
C ASN A 42 1.21 -7.93 -10.28
N TYR A 43 0.42 -7.29 -9.43
CA TYR A 43 0.81 -6.13 -8.63
C TYR A 43 0.49 -6.42 -7.17
N PHE A 44 1.17 -5.72 -6.28
CA PHE A 44 0.83 -5.67 -4.87
C PHE A 44 0.19 -4.34 -4.55
N LEU A 45 -0.99 -4.38 -3.95
CA LEU A 45 -1.70 -3.25 -3.37
C LEU A 45 -1.27 -3.12 -1.92
N PHE A 46 -0.67 -1.98 -1.59
CA PHE A 46 -0.29 -1.58 -0.26
C PHE A 46 -1.35 -0.62 0.29
N THR A 47 -1.75 -0.82 1.54
CA THR A 47 -2.73 0.02 2.24
C THR A 47 -2.26 0.25 3.66
N ASN A 48 -2.07 1.51 4.07
CA ASN A 48 -1.72 1.84 5.45
C ASN A 48 -2.84 1.41 6.41
N SER A 49 -2.49 0.78 7.53
CA SER A 49 -3.49 0.20 8.42
C SER A 49 -4.35 1.23 9.17
N GLU A 50 -3.84 2.45 9.39
CA GLU A 50 -4.57 3.50 10.09
C GLU A 50 -5.25 4.48 9.14
N THR A 51 -4.56 4.87 8.07
CA THR A 51 -4.99 5.97 7.19
C THR A 51 -5.65 5.49 5.92
N LEU A 52 -5.60 4.18 5.64
CA LEU A 52 -5.99 3.56 4.38
C LEU A 52 -5.31 4.15 3.13
N PHE A 53 -4.27 4.97 3.32
CA PHE A 53 -3.47 5.50 2.21
C PHE A 53 -2.92 4.33 1.41
N SER A 54 -3.17 4.33 0.10
CA SER A 54 -3.02 3.15 -0.73
C SER A 54 -2.36 3.44 -2.05
N PHE A 55 -1.55 2.51 -2.51
CA PHE A 55 -0.97 2.51 -3.84
C PHE A 55 -0.60 1.08 -4.24
N PHE A 56 -0.46 0.83 -5.53
CA PHE A 56 0.01 -0.46 -6.02
C PHE A 56 1.29 -0.32 -6.84
N ILE A 57 2.12 -1.36 -6.76
CA ILE A 57 3.38 -1.50 -7.51
C ILE A 57 3.45 -2.83 -8.21
N TYR A 58 4.19 -2.87 -9.32
CA TYR A 58 4.40 -4.11 -10.06
C TYR A 58 5.24 -5.08 -9.23
N ALA A 59 4.76 -6.32 -9.12
CA ALA A 59 5.38 -7.39 -8.34
C ALA A 59 5.21 -8.72 -9.10
N GLY A 60 5.56 -8.68 -10.40
CA GLY A 60 5.30 -9.77 -11.33
C GLY A 60 6.42 -10.79 -11.44
N THR A 61 7.69 -10.36 -11.35
CA THR A 61 8.85 -11.24 -11.55
C THR A 61 9.57 -11.56 -10.23
N LYS A 62 10.60 -12.39 -10.33
CA LYS A 62 11.44 -12.73 -9.17
C LYS A 62 12.22 -11.52 -8.66
N LEU A 63 12.65 -10.63 -9.56
CA LEU A 63 13.44 -9.44 -9.22
C LEU A 63 12.61 -8.50 -8.34
N GLU A 64 11.39 -8.15 -8.76
CA GLU A 64 10.55 -7.25 -7.95
C GLU A 64 10.09 -7.88 -6.64
N LEU A 65 9.97 -9.20 -6.56
CA LEU A 65 9.66 -9.88 -5.30
C LEU A 65 10.87 -9.89 -4.34
N ALA A 66 12.10 -10.02 -4.85
CA ALA A 66 13.30 -9.91 -4.03
C ALA A 66 13.48 -8.47 -3.53
N ASP A 67 13.25 -7.47 -4.39
CA ASP A 67 13.49 -6.05 -4.11
C ASP A 67 12.23 -5.31 -3.60
N ILE A 68 11.21 -6.04 -3.12
CA ILE A 68 9.90 -5.45 -2.83
C ILE A 68 9.94 -4.33 -1.79
N GLU A 69 10.86 -4.40 -0.83
CA GLU A 69 11.01 -3.40 0.23
C GLU A 69 11.48 -2.06 -0.34
N ASP A 70 12.46 -2.09 -1.23
CA ASP A 70 13.01 -0.89 -1.84
C ASP A 70 12.03 -0.30 -2.86
N LEU A 71 11.36 -1.15 -3.65
CA LEU A 71 10.29 -0.72 -4.55
C LEU A 71 9.14 -0.05 -3.79
N PHE A 72 8.76 -0.62 -2.64
CA PHE A 72 7.76 -0.04 -1.77
C PHE A 72 8.21 1.33 -1.22
N LYS A 73 9.43 1.44 -0.68
CA LYS A 73 9.96 2.70 -0.13
C LYS A 73 10.04 3.79 -1.20
N GLN A 74 10.53 3.44 -2.39
CA GLN A 74 10.59 4.36 -3.52
C GLN A 74 9.20 4.85 -3.91
N LYS A 75 8.22 3.95 -4.08
CA LYS A 75 6.86 4.36 -4.44
C LYS A 75 6.18 5.14 -3.31
N LEU A 76 6.38 4.76 -2.05
CA LEU A 76 5.84 5.51 -0.91
C LEU A 76 6.37 6.95 -0.94
N ALA A 77 7.68 7.16 -1.07
CA ALA A 77 8.26 8.51 -1.15
C ALA A 77 7.66 9.31 -2.31
N GLU A 78 7.54 8.71 -3.50
CA GLU A 78 6.90 9.33 -4.66
C GLU A 78 5.45 9.75 -4.37
N GLN A 79 4.66 8.88 -3.75
CA GLN A 79 3.26 9.16 -3.41
C GLN A 79 3.13 10.23 -2.32
N ILE A 80 4.02 10.25 -1.33
CA ILE A 80 4.03 11.30 -0.30
C ILE A 80 4.37 12.66 -0.92
N ILE A 81 5.38 12.73 -1.79
CA ILE A 81 5.74 13.97 -2.50
C ILE A 81 4.58 14.48 -3.33
N ARG A 82 3.90 13.58 -4.04
CA ARG A 82 2.83 13.93 -4.97
C ARG A 82 1.54 14.35 -4.27
N GLU A 83 1.13 13.61 -3.23
CA GLU A 83 -0.20 13.76 -2.64
C GLU A 83 -0.18 14.62 -1.35
N ILE A 84 0.97 14.73 -0.68
CA ILE A 84 1.04 15.31 0.67
C ILE A 84 1.99 16.51 0.72
N SER A 85 3.30 16.29 0.59
CA SER A 85 4.33 17.31 0.77
C SER A 85 5.70 16.85 0.26
N SER A 86 6.49 17.80 -0.25
CA SER A 86 7.90 17.61 -0.62
C SER A 86 8.88 17.90 0.53
N ALA A 87 8.39 18.18 1.73
CA ALA A 87 9.22 18.43 2.92
C ALA A 87 9.99 17.15 3.34
N PRO A 88 11.33 17.16 3.38
CA PRO A 88 12.15 15.97 3.66
C PRO A 88 11.78 15.26 4.97
N GLU A 89 11.48 16.02 6.03
CA GLU A 89 11.14 15.49 7.34
C GLU A 89 9.86 14.66 7.34
N LEU A 90 8.88 15.01 6.50
CA LEU A 90 7.63 14.26 6.37
C LEU A 90 7.82 12.99 5.56
N ILE A 91 8.69 13.03 4.54
CA ILE A 91 9.05 11.87 3.73
C ILE A 91 9.80 10.86 4.59
N GLU A 92 10.81 11.31 5.34
CA GLU A 92 11.56 10.46 6.29
C GLU A 92 10.63 9.84 7.34
N LYS A 93 9.71 10.63 7.91
CA LYS A 93 8.71 10.12 8.85
C LYS A 93 7.79 9.08 8.21
N ALA A 94 7.37 9.26 6.97
CA ALA A 94 6.53 8.27 6.27
C ALA A 94 7.29 6.96 6.00
N LEU A 95 8.56 7.04 5.64
CA LEU A 95 9.46 5.89 5.44
C LEU A 95 9.79 5.15 6.75
N GLY A 96 9.54 5.79 7.89
CA GLY A 96 9.65 5.19 9.20
C GLY A 96 11.08 4.76 9.57
N PRO A 97 11.23 3.89 10.57
CA PRO A 97 12.55 3.46 11.03
C PRO A 97 13.32 2.73 9.92
N GLN A 98 14.63 3.03 9.82
CA GLN A 98 15.54 2.43 8.82
C GLN A 98 15.76 0.92 8.97
N SER A 99 15.20 0.30 10.00
CA SER A 99 15.09 -1.15 10.12
C SER A 99 14.37 -1.74 8.90
N GLY A 100 14.77 -2.94 8.47
CA GLY A 100 14.12 -3.70 7.41
C GLY A 100 12.62 -3.95 7.64
N CYS A 101 11.95 -4.51 6.63
CA CYS A 101 10.53 -4.86 6.73
C CYS A 101 10.36 -6.27 7.28
N THR A 102 9.30 -6.47 8.08
CA THR A 102 8.89 -7.81 8.54
C THR A 102 7.58 -8.21 7.86
N PHE A 103 7.47 -9.49 7.48
CA PHE A 103 6.31 -10.01 6.75
C PHE A 103 5.49 -10.92 7.65
N HIS A 104 4.21 -10.60 7.81
CA HIS A 104 3.28 -11.30 8.71
C HIS A 104 1.97 -11.61 8.00
N LYS A 105 1.15 -12.47 8.61
CA LYS A 105 -0.23 -12.69 8.18
C LYS A 105 -1.13 -11.52 8.59
N THR A 106 -2.10 -11.17 7.74
CA THR A 106 -3.13 -10.17 8.07
C THR A 106 -3.91 -10.51 9.34
N ASN A 107 -4.26 -9.47 10.10
CA ASN A 107 -4.90 -9.58 11.42
C ASN A 107 -6.16 -8.69 11.61
N SER A 108 -6.53 -7.83 10.66
CA SER A 108 -7.74 -6.98 10.70
C SER A 108 -8.67 -7.25 9.52
N ARG A 109 -9.92 -7.58 9.82
CA ARG A 109 -10.98 -7.75 8.80
C ARG A 109 -11.48 -6.43 8.24
N SER A 110 -11.39 -5.34 9.01
CA SER A 110 -11.84 -4.01 8.58
C SER A 110 -10.96 -3.48 7.44
N VAL A 111 -9.63 -3.51 7.61
CA VAL A 111 -8.69 -3.09 6.57
C VAL A 111 -8.83 -3.97 5.31
N LEU A 112 -9.00 -5.28 5.48
CA LEU A 112 -9.26 -6.19 4.35
C LEU A 112 -10.57 -5.86 3.60
N GLY A 113 -11.60 -5.41 4.32
CA GLY A 113 -12.84 -4.90 3.73
C GLY A 113 -12.57 -3.69 2.84
N SER A 114 -11.85 -2.68 3.36
CA SER A 114 -11.45 -1.49 2.62
C SER A 114 -10.58 -1.81 1.40
N MET A 115 -9.66 -2.79 1.51
CA MET A 115 -8.88 -3.23 0.36
C MET A 115 -9.74 -3.84 -0.74
N ASN A 116 -10.85 -4.49 -0.42
CA ASN A 116 -11.75 -5.01 -1.46
C ASN A 116 -12.51 -3.89 -2.17
N GLU A 117 -12.93 -2.85 -1.45
CA GLU A 117 -13.50 -1.63 -2.05
C GLU A 117 -12.47 -0.94 -2.97
N LEU A 118 -11.24 -0.78 -2.50
CA LEU A 118 -10.14 -0.20 -3.30
C LEU A 118 -9.85 -1.00 -4.57
N LYS A 119 -9.83 -2.33 -4.49
CA LYS A 119 -9.68 -3.17 -5.69
C LYS A 119 -10.77 -2.92 -6.70
N TYR A 120 -12.03 -2.82 -6.25
CA TYR A 120 -13.15 -2.54 -7.13
C TYR A 120 -12.98 -1.18 -7.83
N LEU A 121 -12.52 -0.14 -7.11
CA LEU A 121 -12.20 1.17 -7.69
C LEU A 121 -11.09 1.07 -8.74
N ILE A 122 -10.02 0.33 -8.47
CA ILE A 122 -8.93 0.10 -9.44
C ILE A 122 -9.50 -0.49 -10.73
N TRP A 123 -10.33 -1.53 -10.64
CA TRP A 123 -10.96 -2.15 -11.80
C TRP A 123 -11.85 -1.18 -12.57
N ALA A 124 -12.69 -0.42 -11.88
CA ALA A 124 -13.59 0.56 -12.49
C ALA A 124 -12.83 1.65 -13.26
N HIS A 125 -11.66 2.08 -12.78
CA HIS A 125 -10.81 3.01 -13.52
C HIS A 125 -10.11 2.35 -14.71
N LEU A 126 -9.63 1.11 -14.57
CA LEU A 126 -8.98 0.40 -15.67
C LEU A 126 -9.89 0.17 -16.87
N GLU A 127 -11.19 -0.02 -16.64
CA GLU A 127 -12.18 -0.18 -17.72
C GLU A 127 -12.47 1.12 -18.48
N ARG A 128 -12.14 2.28 -17.90
CA ARG A 128 -12.49 3.61 -18.45
C ARG A 128 -11.31 4.34 -19.09
N GLU A 129 -10.09 4.05 -18.66
CA GLU A 129 -8.91 4.85 -18.96
C GLU A 129 -7.97 4.14 -19.96
N GLU A 130 -7.99 4.58 -21.23
CA GLU A 130 -6.95 4.26 -22.22
C GLU A 130 -5.82 5.31 -22.16
N LEU A 131 -5.25 5.54 -20.98
CA LEU A 131 -4.18 6.51 -20.77
C LEU A 131 -2.80 5.85 -20.65
N GLU A 132 -1.78 6.50 -21.21
CA GLU A 132 -0.37 6.12 -21.09
C GLU A 132 0.10 6.07 -19.62
N TYR A 133 -0.47 6.91 -18.75
CA TYR A 133 -0.14 7.03 -17.32
C TYR A 133 -1.28 6.57 -16.39
N LYS A 134 -2.14 5.66 -16.84
CA LYS A 134 -3.35 5.28 -16.10
C LYS A 134 -3.09 4.77 -14.67
N TYR A 135 -2.00 4.05 -14.40
CA TYR A 135 -1.74 3.54 -13.05
C TYR A 135 -1.43 4.64 -12.05
N ASP A 136 -0.72 5.68 -12.48
CA ASP A 136 -0.41 6.84 -11.66
C ASP A 136 -1.65 7.71 -11.42
N PHE A 137 -2.57 7.75 -12.38
CA PHE A 137 -3.89 8.34 -12.17
C PHE A 137 -4.73 7.53 -11.17
N ILE A 138 -4.70 6.20 -11.27
CA ILE A 138 -5.44 5.33 -10.34
C ILE A 138 -4.90 5.49 -8.92
N ASN A 139 -3.58 5.42 -8.71
CA ASN A 139 -2.97 5.62 -7.38
C ASN A 139 -3.38 6.96 -6.76
N HIS A 140 -3.46 8.03 -7.57
CA HIS A 140 -4.00 9.31 -7.13
C HIS A 140 -5.48 9.23 -6.72
N ALA A 141 -6.32 8.59 -7.54
CA ALA A 141 -7.74 8.46 -7.30
C ALA A 141 -8.06 7.65 -6.02
N LEU A 142 -7.27 6.61 -5.70
CA LEU A 142 -7.46 5.81 -4.50
C LEU A 142 -7.39 6.64 -3.22
N ASN A 143 -6.48 7.62 -3.17
CA ASN A 143 -6.28 8.45 -1.98
C ASN A 143 -7.20 9.67 -1.91
N LYS A 144 -8.01 9.88 -2.95
CA LYS A 144 -9.06 10.91 -3.07
C LYS A 144 -10.48 10.34 -3.05
N CYS A 145 -10.62 9.07 -2.69
CA CYS A 145 -11.92 8.46 -2.46
C CYS A 145 -12.25 8.50 -0.95
N PRO A 146 -13.42 9.00 -0.54
CA PRO A 146 -13.80 9.01 0.87
C PRO A 146 -14.07 7.58 1.33
N MET A 147 -13.47 7.18 2.46
CA MET A 147 -13.56 5.81 2.95
C MET A 147 -14.48 5.71 4.18
N SER A 148 -15.44 4.79 4.15
CA SER A 148 -16.41 4.60 5.25
C SER A 148 -15.73 4.29 6.59
N ALA A 149 -14.66 3.49 6.57
CA ALA A 149 -13.84 3.16 7.73
C ALA A 149 -13.09 4.37 8.32
N LEU A 150 -12.95 5.46 7.56
CA LEU A 150 -12.41 6.75 7.99
C LEU A 150 -13.51 7.79 8.23
N LYS A 151 -14.76 7.37 8.48
CA LYS A 151 -15.92 8.28 8.62
C LYS A 151 -16.09 9.22 7.41
N TYR A 152 -15.79 8.70 6.22
CA TYR A 152 -15.83 9.42 4.94
C TYR A 152 -14.77 10.51 4.77
N GLU A 153 -13.71 10.50 5.57
CA GLU A 153 -12.50 11.27 5.29
C GLU A 153 -11.68 10.63 4.14
N TYR A 154 -10.80 11.43 3.55
CA TYR A 154 -9.93 11.02 2.46
C TYR A 154 -8.61 10.44 3.00
N PRO A 155 -8.14 9.29 2.49
CA PRO A 155 -6.89 8.68 2.94
C PRO A 155 -5.67 9.61 2.91
N GLN A 156 -5.55 10.47 1.90
CA GLN A 156 -4.45 11.44 1.81
C GLN A 156 -4.47 12.48 2.94
N ASP A 157 -5.66 12.88 3.39
CA ASP A 157 -5.81 13.93 4.40
C ASP A 157 -5.50 13.35 5.79
N VAL A 158 -6.03 12.15 6.08
CA VAL A 158 -5.70 11.43 7.31
C VAL A 158 -4.19 11.09 7.38
N MET A 159 -3.57 10.73 6.25
CA MET A 159 -2.12 10.50 6.18
C MET A 159 -1.33 11.78 6.46
N ARG A 160 -1.75 12.92 5.90
CA ARG A 160 -1.14 14.23 6.15
C ARG A 160 -1.20 14.59 7.64
N GLU A 161 -2.35 14.44 8.28
CA GLU A 161 -2.53 14.74 9.70
C GLU A 161 -1.60 13.91 10.60
N LYS A 162 -1.47 12.61 10.30
CA LYS A 162 -0.57 11.70 11.02
C LYS A 162 0.91 12.02 10.82
N LEU A 163 1.28 12.57 9.67
CA LEU A 163 2.66 12.98 9.40
C LEU A 163 3.02 14.30 10.08
N VAL A 164 2.07 15.21 10.27
CA VAL A 164 2.32 16.50 10.93
C VAL A 164 2.29 16.41 12.46
N THR A 165 1.57 15.43 13.03
CA THR A 165 1.45 15.22 14.49
C THR A 165 2.64 14.43 15.06
#